data_AF-A0ABC9P1R7-F1
#
_entry.id   AF-A0ABC9P1R7-F1
#
_cell.length_a   1.000
_cell.length_b   1.000
_cell.length_c   1.000
_cell.angle_alpha   90.00
_cell.angle_beta   90.00
_cell.angle_gamma   90.00
#
_symmetry.space_group_name_H-M   'P 1'
#
loop_
_entity.id
_entity.type
_entity.pdbx_description
1 polymer ?
#
loop_
_entity_poly.entity_id
_entity_poly.type
_entity_poly.pdbx_seq_one_letter_code
_entity_poly.pdbx_strand_id
1 'polypeptide(L)'
;MAKRAINALAADGETTYQLSAKDYTIGDSEVTGVYDNEKAVTIKLFVDDVAVDEITPDNSKNIYAISTSKTTIVKDSKVEVAEYDADKNELTKILVTVIDPNGGGNEMDEKEKIDKFISRKLTVLNEKDGIVYEQLAIRVIQVNQK
;
A
#
# COMPACT_ATOMS: atom_id res chain seq x y z
N MET A 1 -18.10 -38.77 -41.56
CA MET A 1 -18.38 -38.36 -40.15
C MET A 1 -17.15 -38.74 -39.32
N ALA A 2 -16.50 -37.94 -38.49
CA ALA A 2 -16.87 -36.67 -37.88
C ALA A 2 -15.61 -35.82 -37.52
N LYS A 3 -15.85 -34.51 -37.47
CA LYS A 3 -15.24 -33.45 -36.64
C LYS A 3 -13.73 -33.18 -36.70
N ARG A 4 -13.42 -32.10 -37.43
CA ARG A 4 -12.35 -31.13 -37.13
C ARG A 4 -12.39 -30.74 -35.64
N ALA A 5 -11.33 -31.04 -34.89
CA ALA A 5 -11.00 -30.28 -33.70
C ALA A 5 -10.11 -29.13 -34.16
N ILE A 6 -10.72 -27.97 -34.41
CA ILE A 6 -9.97 -26.73 -34.54
C ILE A 6 -9.50 -26.43 -33.12
N ASN A 7 -8.22 -26.65 -32.86
CA ASN A 7 -7.57 -26.20 -31.65
C ASN A 7 -7.53 -24.67 -31.72
N ALA A 8 -8.63 -24.02 -31.32
CA ALA A 8 -8.62 -22.61 -31.01
C ALA A 8 -7.80 -22.48 -29.72
N LEU A 9 -6.47 -22.39 -29.89
CA LEU A 9 -5.63 -21.77 -28.87
C LEU A 9 -6.24 -20.40 -28.63
N ALA A 10 -6.89 -20.24 -27.49
CA ALA A 10 -7.20 -18.94 -26.94
C ALA A 10 -5.89 -18.16 -26.96
N ALA A 11 -5.84 -17.09 -27.75
CA ALA A 11 -4.86 -16.06 -27.54
C ALA A 11 -5.22 -15.43 -26.19
N ASP A 12 -4.62 -15.93 -25.12
CA ASP A 12 -4.46 -15.22 -23.86
C ASP A 12 -3.51 -14.05 -24.13
N GLY A 13 -4.00 -13.04 -24.85
CA GLY A 13 -3.30 -11.76 -24.87
C GLY A 13 -3.20 -11.28 -23.44
N GLU A 14 -2.03 -11.43 -22.82
CA GLU A 14 -1.72 -10.78 -21.55
C GLU A 14 -2.06 -9.30 -21.73
N THR A 15 -3.14 -8.87 -21.09
CA THR A 15 -3.49 -7.46 -21.04
C THR A 15 -2.41 -6.76 -20.25
N THR A 16 -1.46 -6.14 -20.95
CA THR A 16 -0.43 -5.31 -20.32
C THR A 16 -1.06 -3.99 -19.91
N TYR A 17 -0.94 -3.66 -18.63
CA TYR A 17 -1.40 -2.40 -18.05
C TYR A 17 -0.21 -1.46 -17.82
N GLN A 18 -0.42 -0.16 -18.01
CA GLN A 18 0.62 0.86 -17.84
C GLN A 18 0.63 1.43 -16.42
N LEU A 19 0.91 0.58 -15.43
CA LEU A 19 1.08 1.00 -14.04
C LEU A 19 2.56 1.04 -13.67
N SER A 20 3.03 2.19 -13.18
CA SER A 20 4.37 2.35 -12.60
C SER A 20 4.35 3.30 -11.42
N ALA A 21 5.26 3.09 -10.47
CA ALA A 21 5.45 3.95 -9.31
C ALA A 21 6.90 4.45 -9.29
N LYS A 22 7.10 5.70 -8.85
CA LYS A 22 8.42 6.15 -8.43
C LYS A 22 8.74 5.54 -7.08
N ASP A 23 10.03 5.41 -6.78
CA ASP A 23 10.48 5.07 -5.43
C ASP A 23 9.93 6.09 -4.42
N TYR A 24 9.48 5.59 -3.27
CA TYR A 24 8.94 6.40 -2.19
C TYR A 24 10.00 6.62 -1.12
N THR A 25 10.37 7.87 -0.84
CA THR A 25 11.26 8.19 0.28
C THR A 25 10.44 8.38 1.54
N ILE A 26 10.82 7.73 2.64
CA ILE A 26 10.11 7.87 3.92
C ILE A 26 10.05 9.35 4.31
N GLY A 27 8.83 9.85 4.52
CA GLY A 27 8.55 11.25 4.82
C GLY A 27 7.99 12.04 3.64
N ASP A 28 8.05 11.50 2.42
CA ASP A 28 7.37 12.10 1.27
C ASP A 28 5.85 12.11 1.51
N SER A 29 5.20 13.18 1.07
CA SER A 29 3.77 13.42 1.27
C SER A 29 2.88 12.55 0.38
N GLU A 30 3.43 12.01 -0.71
CA GLU A 30 2.68 11.32 -1.76
C GLU A 30 3.50 10.19 -2.38
N VAL A 31 2.82 9.13 -2.81
CA VAL A 31 3.35 8.18 -3.81
C VAL A 31 2.88 8.66 -5.18
N THR A 32 3.79 8.77 -6.14
CA THR A 32 3.48 9.25 -7.49
C THR A 32 3.91 8.25 -8.56
N GLY A 33 3.25 8.29 -9.70
CA GLY A 33 3.52 7.36 -10.78
C GLY A 33 2.63 7.58 -12.00
N VAL A 34 2.63 6.59 -12.88
CA VAL A 34 1.81 6.54 -14.10
C VAL A 34 0.80 5.42 -13.98
N TYR A 35 -0.42 5.64 -14.47
CA TYR A 35 -1.50 4.65 -14.52
C TYR A 35 -2.15 4.59 -15.91
N ASP A 36 -2.85 3.50 -16.20
CA ASP A 36 -3.54 3.30 -17.47
C ASP A 36 -4.90 4.03 -17.46
N ASN A 37 -4.89 5.36 -17.68
CA ASN A 37 -6.08 6.21 -17.62
C ASN A 37 -7.16 5.90 -18.70
N GLU A 38 -6.85 5.05 -19.68
CA GLU A 38 -7.83 4.54 -20.65
C GLU A 38 -8.69 3.41 -20.07
N LYS A 39 -8.18 2.69 -19.06
CA LYS A 39 -8.84 1.51 -18.47
C LYS A 39 -9.18 1.68 -16.99
N ALA A 40 -8.31 2.33 -16.25
CA ALA A 40 -8.44 2.55 -14.81
C ALA A 40 -9.12 3.90 -14.51
N VAL A 41 -9.97 3.91 -13.49
CA VAL A 41 -10.59 5.13 -12.95
C VAL A 41 -10.21 5.41 -11.51
N THR A 42 -9.67 4.40 -10.82
CA THR A 42 -9.36 4.45 -9.40
C THR A 42 -7.98 3.89 -9.13
N ILE A 43 -7.24 4.55 -8.25
CA ILE A 43 -5.95 4.09 -7.71
C ILE A 43 -6.07 3.93 -6.21
N LYS A 44 -5.57 2.80 -5.69
CA LYS A 44 -5.47 2.54 -4.24
C LYS A 44 -4.02 2.38 -3.81
N LEU A 45 -3.71 2.95 -2.65
CA LEU A 45 -2.45 2.74 -1.94
C LEU A 45 -2.68 1.68 -0.88
N PHE A 46 -1.79 0.68 -0.85
CA PHE A 46 -1.75 -0.35 0.17
C PHE A 46 -0.46 -0.25 0.97
N VAL A 47 -0.56 -0.42 2.28
CA VAL A 47 0.60 -0.55 3.17
C VAL A 47 0.38 -1.74 4.09
N ASP A 48 1.27 -2.74 3.99
CA ASP A 48 1.19 -4.01 4.70
C ASP A 48 -0.18 -4.70 4.49
N ASP A 49 -0.55 -4.84 3.22
CA ASP A 49 -1.78 -5.47 2.71
C ASP A 49 -3.10 -4.77 3.12
N VAL A 50 -3.03 -3.59 3.73
CA VAL A 50 -4.20 -2.76 4.08
C VAL A 50 -4.32 -1.60 3.10
N ALA A 51 -5.49 -1.41 2.50
CA ALA A 51 -5.80 -0.23 1.70
C ALA A 51 -5.88 1.00 2.61
N VAL A 52 -4.94 1.94 2.47
CA VAL A 52 -4.81 3.12 3.33
C VAL A 52 -5.39 4.39 2.71
N ASP A 53 -5.46 4.44 1.38
CA ASP A 53 -6.05 5.55 0.65
C ASP A 53 -6.53 5.13 -0.75
N GLU A 54 -7.44 5.91 -1.31
CA GLU A 54 -8.03 5.73 -2.64
C GLU A 54 -8.25 7.10 -3.29
N ILE A 55 -7.92 7.22 -4.58
CA ILE A 55 -8.17 8.43 -5.38
C ILE A 55 -8.78 8.10 -6.74
N THR A 56 -9.47 9.08 -7.30
CA THR A 56 -9.79 9.16 -8.74
C THR A 56 -8.89 10.23 -9.35
N PRO A 57 -7.80 9.87 -10.06
CA PRO A 57 -6.89 10.85 -10.64
C PRO A 57 -7.57 11.68 -11.74
N ASP A 58 -6.92 12.79 -12.10
CA ASP A 58 -7.31 13.59 -13.26
C ASP A 58 -7.07 12.80 -14.55
N ASN A 59 -8.13 12.26 -15.15
CA ASN A 59 -8.05 11.39 -16.33
C ASN A 59 -7.51 12.09 -17.59
N SER A 60 -7.35 13.43 -17.58
CA SER A 60 -6.63 14.15 -18.64
C SER A 60 -5.12 13.95 -18.59
N LYS A 61 -4.61 13.37 -17.51
CA LYS A 61 -3.21 13.05 -17.28
C LYS A 61 -3.07 11.56 -16.99
N ASN A 62 -2.01 10.95 -17.48
CA ASN A 62 -1.62 9.59 -17.15
C ASN A 62 -0.79 9.54 -15.86
N ILE A 63 -1.01 10.46 -14.91
CA ILE A 63 -0.23 10.58 -13.67
C ILE A 63 -1.16 10.50 -12.49
N TYR A 64 -0.75 9.76 -11.45
CA TYR A 64 -1.39 9.77 -10.15
C TYR A 64 -0.45 10.34 -9.08
N ALA A 65 -1.06 10.89 -8.02
CA ALA A 65 -0.40 11.32 -6.79
C ALA A 65 -1.35 11.02 -5.63
N ILE A 66 -0.99 10.03 -4.81
CA ILE A 66 -1.82 9.55 -3.70
C ILE A 66 -1.15 9.88 -2.37
N SER A 67 -1.89 10.50 -1.46
CA SER A 67 -1.35 10.96 -0.19
C SER A 67 -0.95 9.81 0.73
N THR A 68 0.15 9.99 1.45
CA THR A 68 0.61 9.06 2.50
C THR A 68 0.16 9.49 3.90
N SER A 69 -0.51 10.64 4.03
CA SER A 69 -0.87 11.25 5.32
C SER A 69 -1.79 10.42 6.22
N LYS A 70 -2.54 9.47 5.63
CA LYS A 70 -3.45 8.58 6.36
C LYS A 70 -2.75 7.37 7.01
N THR A 71 -1.45 7.21 6.79
CA THR A 71 -0.69 6.07 7.28
C THR A 71 0.75 6.46 7.62
N THR A 72 1.48 5.53 8.22
CA THR A 72 2.92 5.67 8.46
C THR A 72 3.66 4.59 7.69
N ILE A 73 4.42 5.00 6.67
CA ILE A 73 5.29 4.12 5.89
C ILE A 73 6.70 4.14 6.49
N VAL A 74 7.31 2.97 6.56
CA VAL A 74 8.55 2.71 7.30
C VAL A 74 9.41 1.77 6.46
N LYS A 75 10.70 1.65 6.78
CA LYS A 75 11.67 0.93 5.94
C LYS A 75 11.23 -0.46 5.46
N ASP A 76 10.59 -1.22 6.33
CA ASP A 76 10.18 -2.60 6.04
C ASP A 76 8.68 -2.72 5.69
N SER A 77 7.98 -1.59 5.52
CA SER A 77 6.58 -1.63 5.08
C SER A 77 6.50 -2.10 3.64
N LYS A 78 5.60 -3.06 3.39
CA LYS A 78 5.21 -3.46 2.05
C LYS A 78 4.27 -2.40 1.49
N VAL A 79 4.76 -1.57 0.57
CA VAL A 79 3.96 -0.53 -0.09
C VAL A 79 3.60 -0.98 -1.50
N GLU A 80 2.32 -0.97 -1.81
CA GLU A 80 1.81 -1.37 -3.12
C GLU A 80 0.81 -0.35 -3.66
N VAL A 81 0.76 -0.22 -4.97
CA VAL A 81 -0.25 0.59 -5.68
C VAL A 81 -0.99 -0.33 -6.62
N ALA A 82 -2.31 -0.19 -6.68
CA ALA A 82 -3.15 -0.92 -7.61
C ALA A 82 -4.14 -0.01 -8.32
N GLU A 83 -4.42 -0.34 -9.58
CA GLU A 83 -5.40 0.37 -10.40
C GLU A 83 -6.64 -0.49 -10.64
N TYR A 84 -7.79 0.17 -10.70
CA TYR A 84 -9.11 -0.45 -10.79
C TYR A 84 -9.93 0.17 -11.90
N ASP A 85 -10.72 -0.66 -12.58
CA ASP A 85 -11.71 -0.22 -13.56
C ASP A 85 -12.95 0.42 -12.90
N ALA A 86 -13.88 0.88 -13.72
CA ALA A 86 -15.13 1.51 -13.27
C ALA A 86 -16.05 0.58 -12.48
N ASP A 87 -15.91 -0.73 -12.68
CA ASP A 87 -16.66 -1.77 -11.97
C ASP A 87 -15.97 -2.21 -10.66
N LYS A 88 -14.85 -1.55 -10.31
CA LYS A 88 -14.02 -1.81 -9.13
C LYS A 88 -13.27 -3.15 -9.17
N ASN A 89 -13.03 -3.71 -10.35
CA ASN A 89 -12.14 -4.84 -10.51
C ASN A 89 -10.70 -4.37 -10.51
N GLU A 90 -9.83 -5.10 -9.81
CA GLU A 90 -8.38 -4.86 -9.86
C GLU A 90 -7.85 -5.24 -11.24
N LEU A 91 -7.16 -4.31 -11.90
CA LEU A 91 -6.54 -4.55 -13.20
C LEU A 91 -5.10 -5.02 -13.03
N THR A 92 -4.33 -4.29 -12.22
CA THR A 92 -2.95 -4.65 -11.86
C THR A 92 -2.55 -4.02 -10.53
N LYS A 93 -1.50 -4.59 -9.90
CA LYS A 93 -0.92 -4.15 -8.64
C LYS A 93 0.61 -4.27 -8.72
N ILE A 94 1.31 -3.26 -8.24
CA ILE A 94 2.78 -3.21 -8.24
C ILE A 94 3.33 -2.88 -6.86
N LEU A 95 4.54 -3.35 -6.59
CA LEU A 95 5.31 -3.00 -5.40
C LEU A 95 6.01 -1.65 -5.61
N VAL A 96 6.02 -0.81 -4.57
CA VAL A 96 6.75 0.45 -4.53
C VAL A 96 8.02 0.27 -3.70
N THR A 97 9.17 0.65 -4.25
CA THR A 97 10.42 0.65 -3.48
C THR A 97 10.34 1.72 -2.39
N VAL A 98 10.59 1.33 -1.15
CA VAL A 98 10.69 2.27 -0.02
C VAL A 98 12.15 2.60 0.24
N ILE A 99 12.50 3.89 0.19
CA ILE A 99 13.83 4.42 0.47
C ILE A 99 13.81 5.03 1.87
N ASP A 100 14.69 4.53 2.74
CA ASP A 100 15.00 5.16 4.02
C ASP A 100 16.16 6.16 3.81
N PRO A 101 15.89 7.48 3.77
CA PRO A 101 16.92 8.48 3.48
C PRO A 101 17.96 8.58 4.60
N ASN A 102 17.66 8.06 5.79
CA ASN A 102 18.54 8.05 6.96
C ASN A 102 19.26 6.70 7.11
N GLY A 103 19.24 5.83 6.09
CA GLY A 103 19.83 4.50 6.09
C GLY A 103 21.36 4.43 6.26
N GLY A 104 22.03 5.56 6.53
CA GLY A 104 23.39 5.63 7.06
C GLY A 104 23.40 5.98 8.54
N GLY A 105 23.30 4.97 9.41
CA GLY A 105 23.64 5.08 10.83
C GLY A 105 22.49 5.47 11.75
N ASN A 106 21.65 4.50 12.10
CA ASN A 106 21.33 4.06 13.46
C ASN A 106 20.33 2.92 13.31
N GLU A 107 20.67 1.73 13.80
CA GLU A 107 19.65 0.70 14.04
C GLU A 107 18.55 1.35 14.86
N MET A 108 17.32 1.36 14.34
CA MET A 108 16.14 1.75 15.11
C MET A 108 16.15 0.88 16.37
N ASP A 109 16.27 1.52 17.54
CA ASP A 109 16.40 0.87 18.83
C ASP A 109 15.28 -0.18 18.97
N GLU A 110 15.58 -1.35 19.53
CA GLU A 110 14.60 -2.43 19.71
C GLU A 110 13.36 -1.91 20.45
N LYS A 111 13.55 -0.95 21.35
CA LYS A 111 12.46 -0.26 22.03
C LYS A 111 11.56 0.53 21.08
N GLU A 112 12.13 1.26 20.13
CA GLU A 112 11.37 2.04 19.14
C GLU A 112 10.67 1.13 18.13
N LYS A 113 11.30 0.00 17.75
CA LYS A 113 10.65 -1.09 16.99
C LYS A 113 9.44 -1.64 17.71
N ILE A 114 9.56 -1.91 19.01
CA ILE A 114 8.48 -2.45 19.85
C ILE A 114 7.37 -1.41 20.04
N ASP A 115 7.69 -0.17 20.38
CA ASP A 115 6.72 0.91 20.58
C ASP A 115 5.88 1.17 19.31
N LYS A 116 6.53 1.09 18.14
CA LYS A 116 5.91 1.25 16.84
C LYS A 116 5.03 0.06 16.45
N PHE A 117 5.48 -1.17 16.70
CA PHE A 117 4.67 -2.37 16.48
C PHE A 117 3.42 -2.37 17.37
N ILE A 118 3.57 -2.02 18.66
CA ILE A 118 2.48 -1.90 19.62
C ILE A 118 1.48 -0.84 19.15
N SER A 119 1.95 0.35 18.75
CA SER A 119 1.09 1.43 18.24
C SER A 119 0.27 0.98 17.03
N ARG A 120 0.90 0.28 16.07
CA ARG A 120 0.23 -0.19 14.86
C ARG A 120 -0.82 -1.27 15.13
N LYS A 121 -0.52 -2.22 16.04
CA LYS A 121 -1.50 -3.24 16.48
C LYS A 121 -2.68 -2.61 17.22
N LEU A 122 -2.45 -1.57 18.02
CA LEU A 122 -3.50 -0.82 18.73
C LEU A 122 -4.42 -0.07 17.77
N THR A 123 -3.89 0.57 16.71
CA THR A 123 -4.71 1.24 15.68
C THR A 123 -5.70 0.27 15.01
N VAL A 124 -5.23 -0.92 14.61
CA VAL A 124 -6.06 -1.94 13.96
C VAL A 124 -7.14 -2.52 14.91
N LEU A 125 -6.90 -2.52 16.22
CA LEU A 125 -7.88 -2.95 17.22
C LEU A 125 -8.92 -1.86 17.51
N ASN A 126 -8.53 -0.58 17.52
CA ASN A 126 -9.44 0.55 17.73
C ASN A 126 -10.49 0.67 16.62
N GLU A 127 -10.12 0.39 15.36
CA GLU A 127 -11.05 0.33 14.23
C GLU A 127 -12.04 -0.83 14.34
N LYS A 128 -11.70 -1.88 15.10
CA LYS A 128 -12.55 -3.07 15.27
C LYS A 128 -13.52 -2.97 16.45
N ASP A 129 -13.14 -2.35 17.57
CA ASP A 129 -13.91 -2.45 18.82
C ASP A 129 -14.21 -1.14 19.57
N GLY A 130 -13.80 0.04 19.10
CA GLY A 130 -14.29 1.33 19.63
C GLY A 130 -14.04 1.62 21.14
N ILE A 131 -13.08 0.94 21.79
CA ILE A 131 -12.71 1.18 23.19
C ILE A 131 -11.47 2.07 23.25
N VAL A 132 -11.47 3.07 24.15
CA VAL A 132 -10.45 4.12 24.33
C VAL A 132 -9.31 3.63 25.26
N TYR A 133 -8.05 3.80 24.84
CA TYR A 133 -6.87 3.10 25.37
C TYR A 133 -5.88 3.94 26.21
N GLU A 134 -6.31 4.91 27.03
CA GLU A 134 -5.35 5.56 27.96
C GLU A 134 -4.79 4.60 29.03
N GLN A 135 -5.45 3.46 29.31
CA GLN A 135 -5.06 2.59 30.43
C GLN A 135 -4.09 1.45 30.12
N LEU A 136 -3.90 1.08 28.85
CA LEU A 136 -3.06 -0.08 28.49
C LEU A 136 -1.61 0.30 28.15
N ALA A 137 -1.34 1.57 27.78
CA ALA A 137 0.02 2.09 27.67
C ALA A 137 0.76 2.12 29.03
N ILE A 138 0.03 2.35 30.13
CA ILE A 138 0.62 2.46 31.48
C ILE A 138 1.15 1.11 31.99
N ARG A 139 0.52 -0.02 31.63
CA ARG A 139 0.95 -1.34 32.13
C ARG A 139 2.20 -1.88 31.43
N VAL A 140 2.42 -1.58 30.15
CA VAL A 140 3.60 -2.06 29.42
C VAL A 140 4.86 -1.31 29.85
N ILE A 141 4.76 -0.01 30.16
CA ILE A 141 5.89 0.79 30.62
C ILE A 141 6.38 0.36 32.02
N GLN A 142 5.50 -0.10 32.90
CA GLN A 142 5.88 -0.50 34.27
C GLN A 142 6.56 -1.89 34.38
N VAL A 143 6.44 -2.76 33.38
CA VAL A 143 7.07 -4.10 33.42
C VAL A 143 8.55 -4.02 33.02
N ASN A 144 8.96 -3.03 32.23
CA ASN A 144 10.34 -2.87 31.75
C ASN A 144 11.25 -1.99 32.65
N GLN A 145 10.84 -1.69 33.89
CA GLN A 145 11.67 -1.00 34.89
C GLN A 145 11.97 -1.84 36.14
N LYS A 146 11.99 -3.17 36.02
CA LYS A 146 12.48 -4.07 37.08
C LYS A 146 13.67 -4.89 36.64
#